data_AF-A0A7W8FNJ7-F1
#
_entry.id   AF-A0A7W8FNJ7-F1
#
_cell.length_a   1.000
_cell.length_b   1.000
_cell.length_c   1.000
_cell.angle_alpha   90.00
_cell.angle_beta   90.00
_cell.angle_gamma   90.00
#
_symmetry.space_group_name_H-M   'P 1'
#
loop_
_entity.id
_entity.type
_entity.pdbx_description
1 polymer ?
#
loop_
_entity_poly.entity_id
_entity_poly.type
_entity_poly.pdbx_seq_one_letter_code
_entity_poly.pdbx_strand_id
1 'polypeptide(L)'
;MAKSTDNPQFRSQRGRLGAYTSWAKTEDRAARTLPARRAMLDKFETEVDPEGKLTIQERAKRAEYARMAYYQRLAMKSAAARQGRKLICQTCGQPKESDAPMCRKCLGKLRER
;
A
#
# COMPACT_ATOMS: atom_id res chain seq x y z
N MET A 1 -19.53 -19.33 23.55
CA MET A 1 -18.50 -19.96 22.70
C MET A 1 -18.02 -18.92 21.70
N ALA A 2 -16.76 -18.47 21.78
CA ALA A 2 -16.21 -17.55 20.78
C ALA A 2 -16.29 -18.24 19.41
N LYS A 3 -16.98 -17.62 18.44
CA LYS A 3 -17.14 -18.20 17.10
C LYS A 3 -15.75 -18.37 16.49
N SER A 4 -15.36 -19.61 16.21
CA SER A 4 -14.10 -20.02 15.56
C SER A 4 -13.78 -19.29 14.25
N THR A 5 -14.75 -18.56 13.71
CA THR A 5 -14.69 -17.75 12.51
C THR A 5 -14.15 -16.33 12.70
N ASP A 6 -13.91 -15.86 13.93
CA ASP A 6 -13.31 -14.53 14.17
C ASP A 6 -11.79 -14.64 14.39
N ASN A 7 -11.09 -15.06 13.33
CA ASN A 7 -9.63 -15.11 13.29
C ASN A 7 -9.09 -14.42 12.02
N PRO A 8 -7.78 -14.10 11.95
CA PRO A 8 -7.20 -13.40 10.80
C PRO A 8 -7.39 -14.11 9.45
N GLN A 9 -7.42 -15.44 9.43
CA GLN A 9 -7.60 -16.23 8.21
C GLN A 9 -9.01 -16.05 7.65
N PHE A 10 -10.04 -16.16 8.49
CA PHE A 10 -11.43 -15.94 8.08
C PHE A 10 -11.69 -14.50 7.66
N ARG A 11 -11.08 -13.51 8.33
CA ARG A 11 -11.12 -12.10 7.89
C ARG A 11 -10.54 -11.93 6.48
N SER A 12 -9.42 -12.59 6.20
CA SER A 12 -8.79 -12.60 4.87
C SER A 12 -9.67 -13.28 3.82
N GLN A 13 -10.30 -14.41 4.13
CA GLN A 13 -11.22 -15.11 3.24
C GLN A 13 -12.45 -14.28 2.90
N ARG A 14 -13.06 -13.62 3.90
CA ARG A 14 -14.17 -12.68 3.70
C ARG A 14 -13.80 -11.54 2.76
N GLY A 15 -12.61 -10.98 2.91
CA GLY A 15 -12.09 -9.95 2.02
C GLY A 15 -11.98 -10.42 0.57
N ARG A 16 -11.46 -11.64 0.34
CA ARG A 16 -11.39 -12.24 -1.00
C ARG A 16 -12.78 -12.50 -1.60
N LEU A 17 -13.70 -13.07 -0.82
CA LEU A 17 -15.08 -13.29 -1.24
C LEU A 17 -15.74 -11.98 -1.69
N GLY A 18 -15.60 -10.91 -0.88
CA GLY A 18 -16.10 -9.58 -1.23
C GLY A 18 -15.47 -9.03 -2.52
N ALA A 19 -14.15 -9.15 -2.68
CA ALA A 19 -13.48 -8.72 -3.90
C ALA A 19 -13.96 -9.49 -5.14
N TYR A 20 -14.03 -10.83 -5.09
CA TYR A 20 -14.45 -11.65 -6.22
C TYR A 20 -15.90 -11.40 -6.60
N THR A 21 -16.81 -11.39 -5.63
CA THR A 21 -18.24 -11.09 -5.88
C THR A 21 -18.43 -9.70 -6.48
N SER A 22 -17.67 -8.72 -6.01
CA SER A 22 -17.73 -7.35 -6.50
C SER A 22 -17.20 -7.20 -7.94
N TRP A 23 -16.05 -7.81 -8.24
CA TRP A 23 -15.46 -7.74 -9.57
C TRP A 23 -16.20 -8.59 -10.61
N ALA A 24 -16.85 -9.68 -10.20
CA ALA A 24 -17.71 -10.48 -11.07
C ALA A 24 -18.92 -9.68 -11.62
N LYS A 25 -19.41 -8.71 -10.85
CA LYS A 25 -20.53 -7.83 -11.23
C LYS A 25 -20.11 -6.53 -11.92
N THR A 26 -18.81 -6.35 -12.19
CA THR A 26 -18.29 -5.10 -12.78
C THR A 26 -18.11 -5.29 -14.28
N GLU A 27 -18.99 -4.67 -15.06
CA GLU A 27 -18.91 -4.69 -16.54
C GLU A 27 -17.73 -3.84 -17.03
N ASP A 28 -17.68 -2.56 -16.65
CA ASP A 28 -16.55 -1.68 -16.95
C ASP A 28 -15.62 -1.51 -15.73
N ARG A 29 -14.47 -2.17 -15.80
CA ARG A 29 -13.43 -2.12 -14.76
C ARG A 29 -12.74 -0.76 -14.67
N ALA A 30 -12.58 -0.07 -15.80
CA ALA A 30 -11.92 1.23 -15.85
C ALA A 30 -12.82 2.32 -15.25
N ALA A 31 -14.11 2.29 -15.56
CA ALA A 31 -15.11 3.20 -15.00
C ALA A 31 -15.25 3.03 -13.48
N ARG A 32 -15.23 1.78 -12.96
CA ARG A 32 -15.32 1.53 -11.52
C ARG A 32 -14.25 2.26 -10.70
N THR A 33 -13.03 2.38 -11.22
CA THR A 33 -11.89 3.01 -10.51
C THR A 33 -11.67 4.47 -10.91
N LEU A 34 -12.38 4.96 -11.93
CA LEU A 34 -12.22 6.31 -12.45
C LEU A 34 -12.49 7.41 -11.41
N PRO A 35 -13.56 7.36 -10.59
CA PRO A 35 -13.80 8.39 -9.57
C PRO A 35 -12.65 8.49 -8.56
N ALA A 36 -12.11 7.35 -8.11
CA ALA A 36 -10.98 7.32 -7.19
C ALA A 36 -9.70 7.88 -7.83
N ARG A 37 -9.45 7.57 -9.11
CA ARG A 37 -8.31 8.13 -9.85
C ARG A 37 -8.43 9.64 -10.03
N ARG A 38 -9.62 10.15 -10.34
CA ARG A 38 -9.89 11.60 -10.44
C ARG A 38 -9.65 12.30 -9.11
N ALA A 39 -10.29 11.85 -8.04
CA ALA A 39 -10.12 12.43 -6.71
C ALA A 39 -8.65 12.44 -6.24
N MET A 40 -7.88 11.40 -6.56
CA MET A 40 -6.45 11.34 -6.26
C MET A 40 -5.61 12.37 -7.05
N LEU A 41 -6.03 12.74 -8.26
CA LEU A 41 -5.38 13.78 -9.05
C LEU A 41 -5.83 15.17 -8.59
N ASP A 42 -7.13 15.37 -8.41
CA ASP A 42 -7.74 16.64 -8.01
C ASP A 42 -7.19 17.15 -6.67
N LYS A 43 -6.87 16.23 -5.74
CA LYS A 43 -6.31 16.61 -4.44
C LYS A 43 -5.05 17.46 -4.57
N PHE A 44 -4.23 17.25 -5.60
CA PHE A 44 -2.98 17.98 -5.77
C PHE A 44 -3.24 19.40 -6.22
N GLU A 45 -4.29 19.64 -7.01
CA GLU A 45 -4.73 20.99 -7.36
C GLU A 45 -5.28 21.72 -6.12
N THR A 46 -6.06 21.04 -5.29
CA THR A 46 -6.54 21.61 -4.01
C THR A 46 -5.41 21.87 -3.02
N GLU A 47 -4.39 21.00 -2.96
CA GLU A 47 -3.24 21.15 -2.07
C GLU A 47 -2.39 22.38 -2.43
N VAL A 48 -2.21 22.66 -3.73
CA VAL A 48 -1.37 23.78 -4.19
C VAL A 48 -2.13 25.11 -4.33
N ASP A 49 -3.46 25.07 -4.42
CA ASP A 49 -4.31 26.25 -4.51
C ASP A 49 -5.65 26.08 -3.77
N PRO A 50 -5.65 26.01 -2.42
CA PRO A 50 -6.89 25.84 -1.64
C PRO A 50 -7.90 26.97 -1.82
N GLU A 51 -7.41 28.17 -2.13
CA GLU A 51 -8.18 29.41 -2.21
C GLU A 51 -8.57 29.76 -3.66
N GLY A 52 -8.09 29.00 -4.65
CA GLY A 52 -8.41 29.17 -6.06
C GLY A 52 -7.83 30.42 -6.72
N LYS A 53 -6.74 30.98 -6.19
CA LYS A 53 -6.18 32.28 -6.61
C LYS A 53 -5.22 32.17 -7.80
N LEU A 54 -4.69 30.97 -8.08
CA LEU A 54 -3.74 30.77 -9.17
C LEU A 54 -4.44 30.71 -10.52
N THR A 55 -3.72 31.10 -11.57
CA THR A 55 -4.17 30.84 -12.94
C THR A 55 -4.20 29.32 -13.19
N ILE A 56 -5.05 28.88 -14.13
CA ILE A 56 -5.20 27.45 -14.45
C ILE A 56 -3.84 26.82 -14.84
N GLN A 57 -3.02 27.55 -15.60
CA GLN A 57 -1.71 27.08 -16.05
C GLN A 57 -0.72 26.91 -14.88
N GLU A 58 -0.65 27.90 -13.99
CA GLU A 58 0.24 27.84 -12.83
C GLU A 58 -0.21 26.78 -11.82
N ARG A 59 -1.53 26.63 -11.61
CA ARG A 59 -2.11 25.58 -10.77
C ARG A 59 -1.74 24.20 -11.31
N ALA A 60 -1.90 23.95 -12.61
CA ALA A 60 -1.56 22.67 -13.24
C ALA A 60 -0.07 22.34 -13.08
N LYS A 61 0.81 23.31 -13.32
CA LYS A 61 2.26 23.15 -13.14
C LYS A 61 2.62 22.80 -11.70
N ARG A 62 2.06 23.51 -10.71
CA ARG A 62 2.29 23.23 -9.29
C ARG A 62 1.73 21.88 -8.87
N ALA A 63 0.53 21.52 -9.34
CA ALA A 63 -0.09 20.23 -9.04
C ALA A 63 0.77 19.07 -9.57
N GLU A 64 1.36 19.21 -10.76
CA GLU A 64 2.30 18.23 -11.31
C GLU A 64 3.52 18.04 -10.40
N TYR A 65 4.16 19.14 -9.97
CA TYR A 65 5.30 19.05 -9.05
C TYR A 65 4.91 18.48 -7.67
N ALA A 66 3.74 18.83 -7.15
CA ALA A 66 3.21 18.27 -5.90
C ALA A 66 3.00 16.75 -6.03
N ARG A 67 2.45 16.30 -7.16
CA ARG A 67 2.30 14.88 -7.48
C ARG A 67 3.65 14.17 -7.54
N MET A 68 4.65 14.73 -8.22
CA MET A 68 6.01 14.17 -8.27
C MET A 68 6.63 14.07 -6.87
N ALA A 69 6.54 15.14 -6.08
CA ALA A 69 7.04 15.16 -4.71
C ALA A 69 6.37 14.10 -3.82
N TYR A 70 5.06 13.93 -3.94
CA TYR A 70 4.31 12.90 -3.22
C TYR A 70 4.85 11.48 -3.51
N TYR A 71 4.99 11.13 -4.79
CA TYR A 71 5.51 9.82 -5.17
C TYR A 71 6.98 9.63 -4.80
N GLN A 72 7.79 10.68 -4.86
CA GLN A 72 9.19 10.64 -4.40
C GLN A 72 9.28 10.33 -2.90
N ARG A 73 8.46 10.99 -2.07
CA ARG A 73 8.37 10.70 -0.62
C ARG A 73 7.92 9.26 -0.37
N LEU A 74 6.95 8.75 -1.13
CA LEU A 74 6.48 7.37 -1.01
C LEU A 74 7.57 6.36 -1.39
N ALA A 75 8.33 6.63 -2.44
CA ALA A 75 9.46 5.81 -2.87
C ALA A 75 10.56 5.75 -1.80
N MET A 76 10.91 6.89 -1.20
CA MET A 76 11.86 6.97 -0.08
C MET A 76 11.42 6.13 1.11
N LYS A 77 10.16 6.29 1.56
CA LYS A 77 9.59 5.49 2.66
C LYS A 77 9.62 3.99 2.34
N SER A 78 9.32 3.62 1.10
CA SER A 78 9.36 2.23 0.65
C SER A 78 10.78 1.66 0.63
N ALA A 79 11.77 2.46 0.22
CA ALA A 79 13.18 2.08 0.23
C ALA A 79 13.68 1.85 1.65
N ALA A 80 13.39 2.79 2.57
CA ALA A 80 13.72 2.64 3.99
C ALA A 80 13.07 1.39 4.61
N ALA A 81 11.79 1.14 4.31
CA ALA A 81 11.11 -0.06 4.80
C ALA A 81 11.74 -1.37 4.26
N ARG A 82 12.16 -1.39 2.99
CA ARG A 82 12.89 -2.53 2.40
C ARG A 82 14.24 -2.73 3.09
N GLN A 83 14.98 -1.66 3.37
CA GLN A 83 16.25 -1.72 4.10
C GLN A 83 16.05 -2.26 5.52
N GLY A 84 15.05 -1.76 6.26
CA GLY A 84 14.72 -2.27 7.59
C GLY A 84 14.39 -3.76 7.59
N ARG A 85 13.65 -4.25 6.58
CA ARG A 85 13.37 -5.69 6.42
C ARG A 85 14.60 -6.56 6.20
N LYS A 86 15.73 -6.01 5.75
CA LYS A 86 16.99 -6.76 5.67
C LYS A 86 17.61 -6.98 7.04
N LEU A 87 17.30 -6.13 8.02
CA LEU A 87 17.87 -6.21 9.36
C LEU A 87 17.05 -7.09 10.30
N ILE A 88 15.80 -7.40 9.97
CA ILE A 88 14.89 -8.19 10.82
C ILE A 88 14.43 -9.50 10.16
N CYS A 89 14.26 -10.54 10.96
CA CYS A 89 13.68 -11.82 10.56
C CYS A 89 12.17 -11.67 10.29
N GLN A 90 11.70 -12.10 9.12
CA GLN A 90 10.30 -11.97 8.73
C GLN A 90 9.36 -12.88 9.52
N THR A 91 9.89 -13.91 10.19
CA THR A 91 9.10 -14.88 10.96
C THR A 91 8.98 -14.50 12.43
N CYS A 92 10.07 -14.06 13.07
CA CYS A 92 10.09 -13.80 14.51
C CYS A 92 10.36 -12.34 14.90
N GLY A 93 10.61 -11.44 13.93
CA GLY A 93 10.87 -10.02 14.16
C GLY A 93 12.23 -9.67 14.76
N GLN A 94 13.05 -10.67 15.11
CA GLN A 94 14.37 -10.46 15.72
C GLN A 94 15.40 -9.97 14.70
N PRO A 95 16.44 -9.23 15.13
CA PRO A 95 17.56 -8.87 14.26
C PRO A 95 18.21 -10.10 13.59
N LYS A 96 18.68 -9.93 12.35
CA LYS A 96 19.38 -10.95 11.58
C LYS A 96 20.66 -10.39 10.96
N GLU A 97 21.72 -11.20 10.96
CA GLU A 97 23.04 -10.82 10.43
C GLU A 97 23.16 -11.06 8.92
N SER A 98 22.27 -11.87 8.32
CA SER A 98 22.31 -12.24 6.91
C SER A 98 21.19 -11.59 6.10
N ASP A 99 21.38 -11.44 4.79
CA ASP A 99 20.35 -10.94 3.86
C ASP A 99 19.17 -11.93 3.67
N ALA A 100 19.26 -13.15 4.20
CA ALA A 100 18.20 -14.15 4.12
C ALA A 100 16.88 -13.67 4.76
N PRO A 101 15.69 -14.09 4.28
CA PRO A 101 14.40 -13.63 4.83
C PRO A 101 14.15 -14.04 6.29
N MET A 102 14.87 -15.04 6.80
CA MET A 102 14.75 -15.58 8.14
C MET A 102 16.11 -15.63 8.85
N CYS A 103 16.13 -15.47 10.18
CA CYS A 103 17.34 -15.67 10.98
C CYS A 103 17.71 -17.16 11.07
N ARG A 104 18.97 -17.46 11.44
CA ARG A 104 19.51 -18.82 11.54
C ARG A 104 18.64 -19.75 12.41
N LYS A 105 18.11 -19.23 13.52
CA LYS A 105 17.21 -19.97 14.42
C LYS A 105 15.88 -20.36 13.76
N CYS A 106 15.25 -19.43 13.03
CA CYS A 106 13.98 -19.72 12.34
C CYS A 106 14.19 -20.64 11.15
N LEU A 107 15.31 -20.48 10.43
CA LEU A 107 15.71 -21.40 9.35
C LEU A 107 15.93 -22.82 9.88
N GLY A 108 16.58 -22.98 11.03
CA GLY A 108 16.76 -24.29 11.68
C GLY A 108 15.42 -24.97 11.99
N LYS A 109 14.51 -24.25 12.66
CA LYS A 109 13.17 -24.77 12.99
C LYS A 109 12.33 -25.19 11.77
N LEU A 110 12.53 -24.53 10.62
CA LEU A 110 11.82 -24.89 9.39
C LEU A 110 12.37 -26.18 8.79
N ARG A 111 13.67 -26.44 8.91
CA ARG A 111 14.34 -27.64 8.37
C ARG A 111 14.07 -28.90 9.21
N GLU A 112 13.74 -28.73 10.48
CA GLU A 112 13.42 -29.80 11.43
C GLU A 112 11.95 -30.27 11.36
N ARG A 113 11.12 -29.63 10.53
CA ARG A 113 9.71 -29.96 10.29
C ARG A 113 9.55 -30.68 8.97
#